data_AF-A0A0J9TA08-F1
#
_entry.id   AF-A0A0J9TA08-F1
#
_cell.length_a   1.000
_cell.length_b   1.000
_cell.length_c   1.000
_cell.angle_alpha   90.00
_cell.angle_beta   90.00
_cell.angle_gamma   90.00
#
_symmetry.space_group_name_H-M   'P 1'
#
loop_
_entity.id
_entity.type
_entity.pdbx_description
1 polymer ?
#
loop_
_entity_poly.entity_id
_entity_poly.type
_entity_poly.pdbx_seq_one_letter_code
_entity_poly.pdbx_strand_id
1 'polypeptide(L)'
;MYNYYIKNLREDVFLKHKPLVNLYEYYLELSPQNSCKKATEFVQLYSDQINKCQGALSDDFCNELEKFKIDYESIIQTKNCPGVEKTLPSEPKYKSSSTILTVSSTILTPLILFITYKFTPFGSIIRSRIKKSKQTLHDVDKGENIITHTYEKSNRNSGNMPFNMAYHSV
;
A
#
# COMPACT_ATOMS: atom_id res chain seq x y z
N MET A 1 38.98 -0.48 6.71
CA MET A 1 37.78 -1.08 6.08
C MET A 1 37.09 -0.11 5.12
N TYR A 2 36.77 1.13 5.51
CA TYR A 2 36.14 2.14 4.63
C TYR A 2 36.90 2.41 3.31
N ASN A 3 38.23 2.59 3.38
CA ASN A 3 39.09 2.75 2.20
C ASN A 3 39.11 1.53 1.25
N TYR A 4 38.81 0.32 1.73
CA TYR A 4 38.74 -0.89 0.90
C TYR A 4 37.45 -0.92 0.07
N TYR A 5 36.34 -0.45 0.65
CA TYR A 5 35.06 -0.30 -0.05
C TYR A 5 35.09 0.82 -1.10
N ILE A 6 35.79 1.92 -0.85
CA ILE A 6 36.02 2.97 -1.86
C ILE A 6 36.86 2.43 -3.03
N LYS A 7 37.88 1.62 -2.75
CA LYS A 7 38.74 1.01 -3.77
C LYS A 7 38.04 -0.04 -4.65
N ASN A 8 36.94 -0.62 -4.15
CA ASN A 8 36.12 -1.62 -4.84
C ASN A 8 34.72 -1.09 -5.18
N LEU A 9 34.51 0.24 -5.15
CA LEU A 9 33.28 0.82 -5.61
C LEU A 9 33.19 0.58 -7.11
N ARG A 10 32.18 -0.18 -7.55
CA ARG A 10 32.01 -0.47 -8.97
C ARG A 10 31.95 0.85 -9.74
N GLU A 11 32.68 0.91 -10.84
CA GLU A 11 32.90 2.14 -11.60
C GLU A 11 31.58 2.77 -12.08
N ASP A 12 30.59 1.94 -12.40
CA ASP A 12 29.23 2.35 -12.73
C ASP A 12 28.52 3.10 -11.59
N VAL A 13 28.70 2.66 -10.33
CA VAL A 13 28.15 3.32 -9.15
C VAL A 13 28.84 4.66 -8.91
N PHE A 14 30.17 4.70 -9.03
CA PHE A 14 30.94 5.93 -8.89
C PHE A 14 30.53 6.96 -9.97
N LEU A 15 30.42 6.54 -11.23
CA LEU A 15 30.06 7.42 -12.34
C LEU A 15 28.66 8.01 -12.18
N LYS A 16 27.72 7.27 -11.57
CA LYS A 16 26.39 7.79 -11.28
C LYS A 16 26.41 8.90 -10.23
N HIS A 17 27.29 8.84 -9.23
CA HIS A 17 27.28 9.77 -8.09
C HIS A 17 28.29 10.91 -8.23
N LYS A 18 29.28 10.76 -9.12
CA LYS A 18 30.27 11.77 -9.46
C LYS A 18 29.68 13.17 -9.72
N PRO A 19 28.53 13.33 -10.41
CA PRO A 19 27.95 14.66 -10.61
C PRO A 19 27.58 15.36 -9.30
N LEU A 20 27.06 14.63 -8.29
CA LEU A 20 26.72 15.21 -6.99
C LEU A 20 27.97 15.70 -6.23
N VAL A 21 29.06 14.93 -6.31
CA VAL A 21 30.35 15.32 -5.71
C VAL A 21 30.86 16.61 -6.36
N ASN A 22 30.84 16.69 -7.68
CA ASN A 22 31.27 17.89 -8.39
C ASN A 22 30.38 19.11 -8.06
N LEU A 23 29.05 18.92 -7.97
CA LEU A 23 28.13 20.00 -7.57
C LEU A 23 28.44 20.50 -6.15
N TYR A 24 28.76 19.59 -5.23
CA TYR A 24 29.18 19.95 -3.88
C TYR A 24 30.49 20.73 -3.86
N GLU A 25 31.51 20.31 -4.62
CA GLU A 25 32.78 21.04 -4.75
C GLU A 25 32.56 22.45 -5.30
N TYR A 26 31.77 22.59 -6.36
CA TYR A 26 31.45 23.90 -6.92
C TYR A 26 30.69 24.77 -5.93
N TYR A 27 29.74 24.20 -5.20
CA TYR A 27 28.98 24.88 -4.15
C TYR A 27 29.89 25.43 -3.05
N LEU A 28 30.87 24.65 -2.56
CA LEU A 28 31.85 25.13 -1.57
C LEU A 28 32.65 26.32 -2.10
N GLU A 29 32.98 26.31 -3.39
CA GLU A 29 33.68 27.38 -4.08
C GLU A 29 32.77 28.58 -4.47
N LEU A 30 31.47 28.56 -4.12
CA LEU A 30 30.60 29.74 -4.27
C LEU A 30 30.79 30.77 -3.17
N SER A 31 31.38 30.37 -2.04
CA SER A 31 31.63 31.23 -0.87
C SER A 31 32.56 32.44 -1.14
N PRO A 32 33.66 32.34 -1.93
CA PRO A 32 34.52 33.48 -2.29
C PRO A 32 33.85 34.50 -3.25
N GLN A 33 34.45 35.69 -3.41
CA GLN A 33 33.91 36.79 -4.24
C GLN A 33 34.08 36.58 -5.76
N ASN A 34 34.98 35.71 -6.23
CA ASN A 34 35.23 35.42 -7.65
C ASN A 34 34.65 34.07 -8.10
N SER A 35 33.41 33.79 -7.72
CA SER A 35 32.79 32.47 -7.89
C SER A 35 31.90 32.32 -9.12
N CYS A 36 31.78 33.34 -9.98
CA CYS A 36 30.83 33.30 -11.10
C CYS A 36 31.15 32.24 -12.16
N LYS A 37 32.44 31.92 -12.36
CA LYS A 37 32.84 30.79 -13.21
C LYS A 37 32.32 29.46 -12.65
N LYS A 38 32.47 29.26 -11.33
CA LYS A 38 31.98 28.06 -10.63
C LYS A 38 30.47 27.98 -10.59
N ALA A 39 29.79 29.12 -10.44
CA ALA A 39 28.34 29.20 -10.59
C ALA A 39 27.89 28.78 -12.00
N THR A 40 28.62 29.20 -13.03
CA THR A 40 28.33 28.77 -14.42
C THR A 40 28.52 27.27 -14.59
N GLU A 41 29.64 26.70 -14.10
CA GLU A 41 29.91 25.26 -14.12
C GLU A 41 28.85 24.46 -13.34
N PHE A 42 28.37 25.00 -12.21
CA PHE A 42 27.28 24.43 -11.42
C PHE A 42 25.98 24.38 -12.22
N VAL A 43 25.55 25.51 -12.79
CA VAL A 43 24.30 25.61 -13.59
C VAL A 43 24.33 24.63 -14.75
N GLN A 44 25.45 24.55 -15.47
CA GLN A 44 25.62 23.63 -16.60
C GLN A 44 25.52 22.17 -16.15
N LEU A 45 26.28 21.78 -15.12
CA LEU A 45 26.28 20.41 -14.63
C LEU A 45 24.91 20.00 -14.09
N TYR A 46 24.25 20.88 -13.33
CA TYR A 46 22.91 20.65 -12.81
C TYR A 46 21.91 20.42 -13.95
N SER A 47 21.89 21.32 -14.93
CA SER A 47 20.97 21.26 -16.08
C SER A 47 21.14 19.96 -16.88
N ASP A 48 22.39 19.52 -17.06
CA ASP A 48 22.67 18.25 -17.74
C ASP A 48 22.16 17.03 -16.97
N GLN A 49 22.16 17.08 -15.63
CA GLN A 49 21.68 15.96 -14.82
C GLN A 49 20.17 15.96 -14.63
N ILE A 50 19.54 17.11 -14.36
CA ILE A 50 18.10 17.18 -14.09
C ILE A 50 17.26 16.77 -15.30
N ASN A 51 17.76 17.00 -16.52
CA ASN A 51 17.13 16.55 -17.75
C ASN A 51 17.04 15.01 -17.88
N LYS A 52 17.86 14.27 -17.10
CA LYS A 52 17.84 12.81 -17.06
C LYS A 52 16.83 12.26 -16.05
N CYS A 53 16.28 13.12 -15.18
CA CYS A 53 15.23 12.74 -14.25
C CYS A 53 13.90 12.62 -15.01
N GLN A 54 13.39 11.38 -15.15
CA GLN A 54 12.16 11.07 -15.87
C GLN A 54 11.21 10.22 -15.01
N GLY A 55 10.02 10.75 -14.72
CA GLY A 55 8.84 9.96 -14.36
C GLY A 55 8.41 9.97 -12.89
N ALA A 56 7.40 9.18 -12.57
CA ALA A 56 6.55 9.29 -11.37
C ALA A 56 7.22 8.98 -10.01
N LEU A 57 8.47 8.55 -10.03
CA LEU A 57 9.31 8.25 -8.86
C LEU A 57 10.66 8.86 -9.15
N SER A 58 10.88 10.07 -8.65
CA SER A 58 12.18 10.73 -8.70
C SER A 58 13.18 9.85 -7.95
N ASP A 59 14.23 9.39 -8.67
CA ASP A 59 15.35 8.63 -8.09
C ASP A 59 15.94 9.40 -6.91
N ASP A 60 16.53 8.72 -5.93
CA ASP A 60 17.22 9.33 -4.79
C ASP A 60 18.25 10.37 -5.27
N PHE A 61 18.87 10.09 -6.41
CA PHE A 61 19.74 11.03 -7.10
C PHE A 61 19.04 12.34 -7.52
N CYS A 62 17.86 12.26 -8.11
CA CYS A 62 17.08 13.43 -8.54
C CYS A 62 16.54 14.23 -7.34
N ASN A 63 16.15 13.54 -6.28
CA ASN A 63 15.78 14.18 -5.01
C ASN A 63 16.95 14.95 -4.41
N GLU A 64 18.18 14.41 -4.50
CA GLU A 64 19.38 15.11 -4.04
C GLU A 64 19.73 16.31 -4.91
N LEU A 65 19.58 16.21 -6.24
CA LEU A 65 19.74 17.37 -7.14
C LEU A 65 18.79 18.51 -6.75
N GLU A 66 17.54 18.23 -6.42
CA GLU A 66 16.58 19.27 -6.02
C GLU A 66 17.05 20.01 -4.75
N LYS A 67 17.74 19.34 -3.82
CA LYS A 67 18.36 20.00 -2.66
C LYS A 67 19.49 20.94 -3.08
N PHE A 68 20.37 20.48 -3.98
CA PHE A 68 21.44 21.32 -4.54
C PHE A 68 20.91 22.57 -5.22
N LYS A 69 19.78 22.48 -5.93
CA LYS A 69 19.10 23.64 -6.49
C LYS A 69 18.74 24.65 -5.40
N ILE A 70 18.09 24.21 -4.31
CA ILE A 70 17.68 25.09 -3.21
C ILE A 70 18.90 25.80 -2.62
N ASP A 71 19.96 25.05 -2.35
CA ASP A 71 21.20 25.59 -1.77
C ASP A 71 21.86 26.62 -2.70
N TYR A 72 21.97 26.30 -3.99
CA TYR A 72 22.52 27.20 -5.01
C TYR A 72 21.72 28.49 -5.12
N GLU A 73 20.40 28.39 -5.27
CA GLU A 73 19.51 29.54 -5.44
C GLU A 73 19.58 30.47 -4.21
N SER A 74 19.76 29.91 -3.00
CA SER A 74 19.91 30.70 -1.78
C SER A 74 21.18 31.56 -1.78
N ILE A 75 22.31 31.02 -2.28
CA ILE A 75 23.60 31.73 -2.27
C ILE A 75 23.71 32.69 -3.45
N ILE A 76 23.35 32.25 -4.66
CA ILE A 76 23.59 33.03 -5.88
C ILE A 76 22.79 34.34 -5.91
N GLN A 77 21.66 34.41 -5.20
CA GLN A 77 20.90 35.64 -5.02
C GLN A 77 21.72 36.77 -4.41
N THR A 78 22.64 36.43 -3.50
CA THR A 78 23.52 37.39 -2.80
C THR A 78 24.77 37.78 -3.59
N LYS A 79 25.03 37.09 -4.71
CA LYS A 79 26.26 37.24 -5.50
C LYS A 79 25.99 38.07 -6.75
N ASN A 80 26.99 38.86 -7.14
CA ASN A 80 26.95 39.62 -8.38
C ASN A 80 27.61 38.83 -9.51
N CYS A 81 26.86 37.92 -10.13
CA CYS A 81 27.29 37.14 -11.28
C CYS A 81 26.42 37.46 -12.50
N PRO A 82 26.77 38.50 -13.29
CA PRO A 82 26.00 38.84 -14.48
C PRO A 82 26.03 37.70 -15.49
N GLY A 83 24.88 37.35 -16.04
CA GLY A 83 24.73 36.30 -17.05
C GLY A 83 24.61 34.87 -16.52
N VAL A 84 24.71 34.66 -15.20
CA VAL A 84 24.49 33.34 -14.60
C VAL A 84 23.03 33.22 -14.14
N GLU A 85 22.39 32.09 -14.44
CA GLU A 85 21.02 31.81 -14.02
C GLU A 85 20.93 31.74 -12.49
N LYS A 86 20.00 32.53 -11.93
CA LYS A 86 19.73 32.55 -10.48
C LYS A 86 18.65 31.56 -10.05
N THR A 87 17.94 30.99 -11.02
CA THR A 87 16.84 30.06 -10.80
C THR A 87 16.99 28.91 -11.77
N LEU A 88 16.90 27.68 -11.26
CA LEU A 88 17.11 26.45 -12.01
C LEU A 88 15.79 25.70 -12.22
N PRO A 89 15.65 24.93 -13.32
CA PRO A 89 14.45 24.13 -13.55
C PRO A 89 14.38 22.98 -12.53
N SER A 90 13.19 22.71 -11.98
CA SER A 90 12.94 21.46 -11.26
C SER A 90 12.65 20.33 -12.26
N GLU A 91 12.70 19.08 -11.78
CA GLU A 91 12.30 17.92 -12.56
C GLU A 91 10.91 18.12 -13.22
N PRO A 92 10.75 17.72 -14.51
CA PRO A 92 9.44 17.68 -15.14
C PRO A 92 8.53 16.72 -14.37
N LYS A 93 7.63 17.29 -13.55
CA LYS A 93 6.55 16.55 -12.91
C LYS A 93 5.60 16.05 -14.00
N TYR A 94 5.88 14.88 -14.56
CA TYR A 94 4.86 14.14 -15.28
C TYR A 94 3.77 13.84 -14.27
N LYS A 95 2.66 14.60 -14.34
CA LYS A 95 1.43 14.24 -13.65
C LYS A 95 1.13 12.81 -14.12
N SER A 96 1.40 11.83 -13.26
CA SER A 96 0.80 10.52 -13.38
C SER A 96 -0.68 10.76 -13.48
N SER A 97 -1.20 10.73 -14.71
CA SER A 97 -2.63 10.73 -14.95
C SER A 97 -3.10 9.35 -14.52
N SER A 98 -3.19 9.15 -13.21
CA SER A 98 -3.94 8.08 -12.57
C SER A 98 -5.44 8.35 -12.74
N THR A 99 -5.87 8.55 -13.98
CA THR A 99 -7.28 8.59 -14.38
C THR A 99 -7.64 7.42 -15.28
N ILE A 100 -6.66 6.62 -15.74
CA ILE A 100 -6.93 5.41 -16.54
C ILE A 100 -7.39 4.24 -15.64
N LEU A 101 -7.09 4.27 -14.34
CA LEU A 101 -7.40 3.18 -13.39
C LEU A 101 -8.78 3.27 -12.72
N THR A 102 -9.61 4.27 -13.04
CA THR A 102 -10.98 4.35 -12.51
C THR A 102 -12.03 3.76 -13.45
N VAL A 103 -11.74 3.60 -14.76
CA VAL A 103 -12.75 3.16 -15.74
C VAL A 103 -12.75 1.64 -15.97
N SER A 104 -11.63 0.93 -15.75
CA SER A 104 -11.59 -0.53 -15.96
C SER A 104 -12.25 -1.33 -14.82
N SER A 105 -12.37 -0.74 -13.63
CA SER A 105 -12.90 -1.41 -12.44
C SER A 105 -14.43 -1.60 -12.48
N THR A 106 -15.15 -0.78 -13.26
CA THR A 106 -16.61 -0.87 -13.37
C THR A 106 -17.08 -2.06 -14.21
N ILE A 107 -16.26 -2.60 -15.11
CA ILE A 107 -16.62 -3.74 -15.96
C ILE A 107 -16.20 -5.08 -15.32
N LEU A 108 -15.05 -5.11 -14.66
CA LEU A 108 -14.53 -6.34 -14.05
C LEU A 108 -15.33 -6.76 -12.80
N THR A 109 -15.78 -5.79 -12.01
CA THR A 109 -16.57 -6.04 -10.79
C THR A 109 -17.90 -6.77 -11.04
N PRO A 110 -18.78 -6.34 -11.97
CA PRO A 110 -20.04 -7.05 -12.23
C PRO A 110 -19.85 -8.43 -12.86
N LEU A 111 -18.80 -8.64 -13.66
CA LEU A 111 -18.46 -9.96 -14.22
C LEU A 111 -18.11 -10.98 -13.13
N ILE A 112 -17.27 -10.58 -12.17
CA ILE A 112 -16.90 -11.44 -11.04
C ILE A 112 -18.11 -11.71 -10.14
N LEU A 113 -18.97 -10.70 -9.89
CA LEU A 113 -20.21 -10.87 -9.15
C LEU A 113 -21.17 -11.84 -9.85
N PHE A 114 -21.31 -11.76 -11.17
CA PHE A 114 -22.19 -12.66 -11.94
C PHE A 114 -21.70 -14.12 -11.90
N ILE A 115 -20.39 -14.33 -12.05
CA ILE A 115 -19.78 -15.67 -11.97
C ILE A 115 -19.96 -16.23 -10.56
N THR A 116 -19.63 -15.47 -9.51
CA THR A 116 -19.76 -15.96 -8.13
C THR A 116 -21.22 -16.17 -7.72
N TYR A 117 -22.16 -15.37 -8.21
CA TYR A 117 -23.59 -15.56 -7.99
C TYR A 117 -24.12 -16.85 -8.65
N LYS A 118 -23.64 -17.17 -9.86
CA LYS A 118 -24.10 -18.34 -10.63
C LYS A 118 -23.38 -19.63 -10.24
N PHE A 119 -22.08 -19.57 -9.94
CA PHE A 119 -21.23 -20.74 -9.76
C PHE A 119 -20.87 -21.04 -8.30
N THR A 120 -21.02 -20.09 -7.38
CA THR A 120 -20.74 -20.35 -5.96
C THR A 120 -22.06 -20.52 -5.21
N PRO A 121 -22.34 -21.69 -4.58
CA PRO A 121 -23.63 -21.98 -3.98
C PRO A 121 -23.77 -21.31 -2.60
N PHE A 122 -23.32 -20.06 -2.48
CA PHE A 122 -23.44 -19.27 -1.26
C PHE A 122 -24.89 -19.12 -0.83
N GLY A 123 -25.85 -19.10 -1.76
CA GLY A 123 -27.28 -19.07 -1.43
C GLY A 123 -27.74 -20.27 -0.60
N SER A 124 -27.23 -21.48 -0.88
CA SER A 124 -27.57 -22.70 -0.10
C SER A 124 -26.85 -22.72 1.25
N ILE A 125 -25.60 -22.25 1.30
CA ILE A 125 -24.80 -22.18 2.52
C ILE A 125 -25.37 -21.12 3.48
N ILE A 126 -25.73 -19.94 2.98
CA ILE A 126 -26.31 -18.86 3.79
C ILE A 126 -27.69 -19.27 4.30
N ARG A 127 -28.55 -19.84 3.46
CA ARG A 127 -29.87 -20.34 3.88
C ARG A 127 -29.77 -21.46 4.92
N SER A 128 -28.81 -22.38 4.78
CA SER A 128 -28.59 -23.44 5.77
C SER A 128 -28.00 -22.92 7.09
N ARG A 129 -27.10 -21.93 7.06
CA ARG A 129 -26.59 -21.25 8.27
C ARG A 129 -27.69 -20.51 9.02
N ILE A 130 -28.55 -19.76 8.31
CA ILE A 130 -29.69 -19.04 8.90
C ILE A 130 -30.73 -20.01 9.47
N LYS A 131 -30.98 -21.14 8.81
CA LYS A 131 -31.89 -22.17 9.34
C LYS A 131 -31.33 -22.82 10.61
N LYS A 132 -30.02 -23.11 10.64
CA LYS A 132 -29.35 -23.66 11.82
C LYS A 132 -29.36 -22.70 13.01
N SER A 133 -29.16 -21.39 12.78
CA SER A 133 -29.21 -20.40 13.88
C SER A 133 -30.61 -20.20 14.46
N LYS A 134 -31.67 -20.35 13.65
CA LYS A 134 -33.06 -20.32 14.14
C LYS A 134 -33.42 -21.55 14.98
N GLN A 135 -32.86 -22.72 14.66
CA GLN A 135 -33.07 -23.94 15.45
C GLN A 135 -32.41 -23.85 16.82
N THR A 136 -31.17 -23.35 16.91
CA THR A 136 -30.50 -23.16 18.21
C THR A 136 -31.22 -22.15 19.13
N LEU A 137 -31.85 -21.11 18.59
CA LEU A 137 -32.64 -20.16 19.41
C LEU A 137 -33.91 -20.80 20.00
N HIS A 138 -34.61 -21.62 19.20
CA HIS A 138 -35.81 -22.32 19.66
C HIS A 138 -35.48 -23.42 20.69
N ASP A 139 -34.32 -24.07 20.57
CA ASP A 139 -33.87 -25.07 21.56
C ASP A 139 -33.46 -24.44 22.90
N VAL A 140 -32.91 -23.22 22.88
CA VAL A 140 -32.57 -22.46 24.11
C VAL A 140 -33.82 -21.97 24.84
N ASP A 141 -34.82 -21.44 24.12
CA ASP A 141 -36.11 -20.99 24.68
C ASP A 141 -36.94 -22.16 25.27
N LYS A 142 -36.83 -23.35 24.68
CA LYS A 142 -37.42 -24.58 25.26
C LYS A 142 -36.67 -25.08 26.48
N GLY A 143 -35.34 -24.92 26.51
CA GLY A 143 -34.50 -25.29 27.65
C GLY A 143 -34.76 -24.44 28.89
N GLU A 144 -35.09 -23.16 28.72
CA GLU A 144 -35.41 -22.24 29.82
C GLU A 144 -36.79 -22.54 30.45
N ASN A 145 -37.77 -22.95 29.64
CA ASN A 145 -39.10 -23.34 30.11
C ASN A 145 -39.16 -24.70 30.86
N ILE A 146 -38.11 -25.53 30.79
CA ILE A 146 -38.08 -26.85 31.45
C ILE A 146 -37.52 -26.77 32.89
N ILE A 147 -36.80 -25.70 33.26
CA ILE A 147 -36.05 -25.64 34.53
C ILE A 147 -36.90 -25.20 35.74
N THR A 148 -38.12 -24.70 35.56
CA THR A 148 -38.89 -24.04 36.65
C THR A 148 -39.89 -24.89 37.43
N HIS A 149 -40.04 -26.19 37.17
CA HIS A 149 -40.99 -27.03 37.95
C HIS A 149 -40.39 -28.35 38.42
N THR A 150 -39.52 -28.29 39.42
CA THR A 150 -39.27 -29.44 40.30
C THR A 150 -39.95 -29.19 41.64
N TYR A 151 -41.19 -29.68 41.80
CA TYR A 151 -41.79 -29.93 43.10
C TYR A 151 -42.04 -31.44 43.22
N GLU A 152 -41.39 -31.99 44.22
CA GLU A 152 -41.35 -33.37 44.71
C GLU A 152 -42.72 -34.08 44.74
N LYS A 153 -42.76 -35.41 44.46
CA LYS A 153 -43.40 -36.45 45.33
C LYS A 153 -43.59 -37.84 44.69
N SER A 154 -42.99 -38.80 45.39
CA SER A 154 -43.32 -40.22 45.61
C SER A 154 -43.24 -41.27 44.48
N ASN A 155 -42.25 -42.14 44.68
CA ASN A 155 -42.11 -43.54 44.31
C ASN A 155 -43.42 -44.35 44.49
N ARG A 156 -43.92 -44.98 43.41
CA ARG A 156 -44.84 -46.14 43.49
C ARG A 156 -44.60 -47.10 42.31
N ASN A 157 -44.18 -48.31 42.65
CA ASN A 157 -44.17 -49.49 41.77
C ASN A 157 -45.60 -49.84 41.30
N SER A 158 -45.77 -50.00 39.99
CA SER A 158 -46.74 -50.89 39.34
C SER A 158 -46.08 -51.36 38.04
N GLY A 159 -45.98 -52.64 37.67
CA GLY A 159 -46.92 -53.73 37.88
C GLY A 159 -47.57 -54.06 36.52
N ASN A 160 -46.87 -54.89 35.72
CA ASN A 160 -47.35 -55.75 34.63
C ASN A 160 -48.00 -55.15 33.33
N MET A 161 -47.22 -55.26 32.24
CA MET A 161 -47.51 -55.72 30.84
C MET A 161 -48.92 -55.60 30.22
N PRO A 162 -48.99 -55.17 28.94
CA PRO A 162 -50.03 -55.67 28.03
C PRO A 162 -49.51 -56.10 26.64
N PHE A 163 -49.83 -57.37 26.36
CA PHE A 163 -49.79 -58.22 25.17
C PHE A 163 -49.92 -57.59 23.76
N ASN A 164 -49.16 -58.14 22.82
CA ASN A 164 -49.33 -58.00 21.37
C ASN A 164 -50.43 -58.95 20.86
N MET A 165 -51.42 -58.45 20.13
CA MET A 165 -52.36 -59.28 19.36
C MET A 165 -52.05 -59.19 17.87
N ALA A 166 -51.66 -60.31 17.26
CA ALA A 166 -51.68 -60.50 15.82
C ALA A 166 -52.90 -61.37 15.48
N TYR A 167 -53.74 -60.88 14.57
CA TYR A 167 -54.92 -61.57 14.07
C TYR A 167 -54.54 -62.63 13.03
N HIS A 168 -55.13 -63.82 13.11
CA HIS A 168 -55.45 -64.65 11.94
C HIS A 168 -56.75 -65.43 12.19
N SER A 169 -57.61 -65.40 11.18
CA SER A 169 -58.95 -66.00 11.09
C SER A 169 -58.91 -67.39 10.46
N VAL A 170 -59.77 -68.30 10.94
CA VAL A 170 -60.55 -69.28 10.14
C VAL A 170 -61.92 -69.43 10.81
#